data_AF-A0A6P6XZ04-F1
#
_entry.id   AF-A0A6P6XZ04-F1
#
_cell.length_a   1.000
_cell.length_b   1.000
_cell.length_c   1.000
_cell.angle_alpha   90.00
_cell.angle_beta   90.00
_cell.angle_gamma   90.00
#
_symmetry.space_group_name_H-M   'P 1'
#
loop_
_entity.id
_entity.type
_entity.pdbx_description
1 polymer ?
#
loop_
_entity_poly.entity_id
_entity_poly.type
_entity_poly.pdbx_seq_one_letter_code
_entity_poly.pdbx_strand_id
1 'polypeptide(L)'
;GDRYLPQVKILPVVDLVITHGGNNSVTETFAQGKPMIIMPLFADQHDNAQRLSEKNLAIKLPPYDFTDEQMIESIDRLLYDKELNQRLLRASKRILQTDKHEIVCDMIEKILENC
;
A
#
# COMPACT_ATOMS: atom_id res chain seq x y z
N GLY A 1 7.97 12.49 -20.45
CA GLY A 1 7.84 11.20 -19.77
C GLY A 1 6.66 10.45 -20.36
N ASP A 2 6.69 9.12 -20.30
CA ASP A 2 5.61 8.28 -20.83
C ASP A 2 4.34 8.32 -19.95
N ARG A 3 3.20 7.95 -20.54
CA ARG A 3 1.90 7.93 -19.85
C ARG A 3 1.75 6.76 -18.86
N TYR A 4 2.52 5.70 -19.06
CA TYR A 4 2.49 4.49 -18.23
C TYR A 4 3.90 4.17 -17.79
N LEU A 5 4.04 3.88 -16.50
CA LEU A 5 5.31 3.58 -15.88
C LEU A 5 5.26 2.19 -15.22
N PRO A 6 6.38 1.46 -15.19
CA PRO A 6 6.43 0.15 -14.55
C PRO A 6 6.45 0.29 -13.02
N GLN A 7 5.27 0.46 -12.41
CA GLN A 7 5.09 0.76 -10.97
C GLN A 7 5.98 -0.11 -10.06
N VAL A 8 5.91 -1.44 -10.19
CA VAL A 8 6.69 -2.38 -9.37
C VAL A 8 8.20 -2.15 -9.48
N LYS A 9 8.72 -1.71 -10.64
CA LYS A 9 10.15 -1.40 -10.82
C LYS A 9 10.55 -0.05 -10.20
N ILE A 10 9.59 0.85 -10.01
CA ILE A 10 9.83 2.21 -9.50
C ILE A 10 9.65 2.27 -7.98
N LEU A 11 8.75 1.47 -7.41
CA LEU A 11 8.50 1.45 -5.96
C LEU A 11 9.77 1.34 -5.09
N PRO A 12 10.84 0.58 -5.47
CA PRO A 12 12.06 0.52 -4.67
C PRO A 12 12.79 1.86 -4.52
N VAL A 13 12.64 2.77 -5.49
CA VAL A 13 13.42 4.03 -5.58
C VAL A 13 12.62 5.28 -5.20
N VAL A 14 11.36 5.13 -4.76
CA VAL A 14 10.55 6.24 -4.24
C VAL A 14 10.48 6.19 -2.72
N ASP A 15 10.25 7.34 -2.09
CA ASP A 15 10.11 7.42 -0.64
C ASP A 15 8.64 7.33 -0.17
N LEU A 16 7.69 7.69 -1.03
CA LEU A 16 6.25 7.71 -0.74
C LEU A 16 5.44 7.52 -2.03
N VAL A 17 4.22 6.99 -1.90
CA VAL A 17 3.28 6.84 -3.02
C VAL A 17 1.99 7.63 -2.76
N ILE A 18 1.55 8.41 -3.75
CA ILE A 18 0.20 8.99 -3.77
C ILE A 18 -0.64 8.13 -4.73
N THR A 19 -1.76 7.59 -4.25
CA THR A 19 -2.58 6.64 -5.01
C THR A 19 -4.06 6.86 -4.76
N HIS A 20 -4.91 6.42 -5.69
CA HIS A 20 -6.36 6.38 -5.47
C HIS A 20 -6.77 5.24 -4.53
N GLY A 21 -5.87 4.32 -4.17
CA GLY A 21 -6.18 3.27 -3.20
C GLY A 21 -6.73 1.97 -3.80
N GLY A 22 -6.55 1.76 -5.11
CA GLY A 22 -6.84 0.47 -5.73
C GLY A 22 -5.99 -0.65 -5.10
N ASN A 23 -6.60 -1.82 -4.88
CA ASN A 23 -6.02 -2.87 -4.05
C ASN A 23 -4.63 -3.35 -4.50
N ASN A 24 -4.38 -3.37 -5.82
CA ASN A 24 -3.06 -3.74 -6.37
C ASN A 24 -1.98 -2.74 -5.93
N SER A 25 -2.17 -1.44 -6.21
CA SER A 25 -1.21 -0.41 -5.82
C SER A 25 -1.01 -0.35 -4.31
N VAL A 26 -2.08 -0.52 -3.51
CA VAL A 26 -1.99 -0.62 -2.06
C VAL A 26 -1.11 -1.80 -1.64
N THR A 27 -1.37 -2.99 -2.17
CA THR A 27 -0.64 -4.22 -1.80
C THR A 27 0.82 -4.13 -2.21
N GLU A 28 1.11 -3.68 -3.43
CA GLU A 28 2.48 -3.53 -3.94
C GLU A 28 3.27 -2.48 -3.13
N THR A 29 2.66 -1.34 -2.85
CA THR A 29 3.29 -0.27 -2.05
C THR A 29 3.57 -0.74 -0.62
N PHE A 30 2.60 -1.44 -0.01
CA PHE A 30 2.73 -1.98 1.34
C PHE A 30 3.79 -3.10 1.41
N ALA A 31 3.87 -3.96 0.39
CA ALA A 31 4.91 -4.98 0.27
C ALA A 31 6.32 -4.37 0.13
N GLN A 32 6.43 -3.18 -0.46
CA GLN A 32 7.68 -2.41 -0.55
C GLN A 32 7.98 -1.58 0.71
N GLY A 33 7.10 -1.63 1.72
CA GLY A 33 7.28 -0.94 3.00
C GLY A 33 7.26 0.58 2.88
N LYS A 34 6.55 1.11 1.87
CA LYS A 34 6.47 2.54 1.62
C LYS A 34 5.19 3.14 2.23
N PRO A 35 5.26 4.34 2.83
CA PRO A 35 4.08 5.07 3.24
C PRO A 35 3.29 5.53 2.01
N MET A 36 2.00 5.82 2.22
CA MET A 36 1.14 6.29 1.14
C MET A 36 0.12 7.35 1.57
N ILE A 37 -0.17 8.27 0.65
CA ILE A 37 -1.35 9.12 0.69
C ILE A 37 -2.41 8.48 -0.23
N ILE A 38 -3.61 8.28 0.29
CA ILE A 38 -4.70 7.62 -0.43
C ILE A 38 -5.81 8.63 -0.69
N MET A 39 -6.15 8.81 -1.97
CA MET A 39 -7.17 9.73 -2.47
C MET A 39 -8.31 8.96 -3.16
N PRO A 40 -9.22 8.34 -2.39
CA PRO A 40 -10.17 7.37 -2.92
C PRO A 40 -11.21 8.03 -3.82
N LEU A 41 -11.49 7.39 -4.96
CA LEU A 41 -12.44 7.85 -5.97
C LEU A 41 -13.75 7.05 -5.96
N PHE A 42 -13.69 5.73 -5.75
CA PHE A 42 -14.88 4.87 -5.77
C PHE A 42 -14.63 3.48 -5.14
N ALA A 43 -15.73 2.77 -4.83
CA ALA A 43 -15.75 1.35 -4.43
C ALA A 43 -14.77 1.00 -3.29
N ASP A 44 -14.00 -0.07 -3.46
CA ASP A 44 -13.07 -0.66 -2.48
C ASP A 44 -11.97 0.31 -2.03
N GLN A 45 -11.70 1.35 -2.82
CA GLN A 45 -10.69 2.37 -2.50
C GLN A 45 -11.01 3.09 -1.18
N HIS A 46 -12.30 3.33 -0.89
CA HIS A 46 -12.71 3.96 0.36
C HIS A 46 -12.39 3.07 1.56
N ASP A 47 -12.64 1.76 1.45
CA ASP A 47 -12.39 0.78 2.50
C ASP A 47 -10.88 0.60 2.71
N ASN A 48 -10.10 0.52 1.63
CA ASN A 48 -8.64 0.47 1.68
C ASN A 48 -8.06 1.71 2.38
N ALA A 49 -8.54 2.90 1.99
CA ALA A 49 -8.13 4.17 2.60
C ALA A 49 -8.47 4.23 4.09
N GLN A 50 -9.70 3.85 4.44
CA GLN A 50 -10.14 3.81 5.84
C GLN A 50 -9.29 2.83 6.65
N ARG A 51 -9.13 1.60 6.17
CA ARG A 51 -8.41 0.55 6.89
C ARG A 51 -6.96 0.93 7.16
N LEU A 52 -6.26 1.50 6.18
CA LEU A 52 -4.87 1.90 6.33
C LEU A 52 -4.72 3.15 7.20
N SER A 53 -5.66 4.09 7.12
CA SER A 53 -5.70 5.25 8.00
C SER A 53 -5.93 4.85 9.46
N GLU A 54 -6.89 3.97 9.75
CA GLU A 54 -7.15 3.45 11.11
C GLU A 54 -5.95 2.71 11.71
N LYS A 55 -5.11 2.12 10.88
CA LYS A 55 -3.89 1.43 11.31
C LYS A 55 -2.67 2.35 11.40
N ASN A 56 -2.84 3.65 11.14
CA ASN A 56 -1.76 4.62 11.02
C ASN A 56 -0.67 4.08 10.08
N LEU A 57 -1.07 3.69 8.86
CA LEU A 57 -0.18 3.18 7.80
C LEU A 57 -0.22 4.05 6.54
N ALA A 58 -1.24 4.90 6.43
CA ALA A 58 -1.45 5.83 5.33
C ALA A 58 -2.19 7.07 5.85
N ILE A 59 -2.14 8.15 5.08
CA ILE A 59 -3.03 9.30 5.26
C ILE A 59 -4.09 9.27 4.16
N LYS A 60 -5.36 9.42 4.54
CA LYS A 60 -6.46 9.59 3.58
C LYS A 60 -6.68 11.08 3.35
N LEU A 61 -6.62 11.53 2.09
CA LEU A 61 -7.04 12.87 1.69
C LEU A 61 -8.22 12.80 0.72
N PRO A 62 -9.17 13.73 0.77
CA PRO A 62 -10.19 13.84 -0.26
C PRO A 62 -9.54 14.26 -1.60
N PRO A 63 -9.92 13.63 -2.74
CA PRO A 63 -9.28 13.88 -4.04
C PRO A 63 -9.49 15.31 -4.58
N TYR A 64 -10.55 16.00 -4.14
CA TYR A 64 -10.97 17.29 -4.70
C TYR A 64 -11.16 18.39 -3.64
N ASP A 65 -10.79 18.12 -2.38
CA ASP A 65 -11.07 19.02 -1.25
C ASP A 65 -9.90 19.04 -0.25
N PHE A 66 -8.70 19.32 -0.74
CA PHE A 66 -7.50 19.46 0.08
C PHE A 66 -6.72 20.72 -0.31
N THR A 67 -5.96 21.28 0.63
CA THR A 67 -5.06 22.41 0.36
C THR A 67 -3.64 21.92 0.10
N ASP A 68 -2.83 22.77 -0.54
CA ASP A 68 -1.41 22.48 -0.77
C ASP A 68 -0.67 22.25 0.56
N GLU A 69 -1.02 22.99 1.61
CA GLU A 69 -0.47 22.81 2.95
C GLU A 69 -0.81 21.42 3.51
N GLN A 70 -2.06 20.96 3.38
CA GLN A 70 -2.45 19.62 3.82
C GLN A 70 -1.68 18.52 3.09
N MET A 71 -1.41 18.70 1.80
CA MET A 71 -0.59 17.77 1.01
C MET A 71 0.86 17.74 1.53
N ILE A 72 1.48 18.91 1.70
CA ILE A 72 2.86 19.04 2.17
C ILE A 72 3.01 18.46 3.58
N GLU A 73 2.12 18.83 4.51
CA GLU A 73 2.12 18.29 5.88
C GLU A 73 1.93 16.78 5.90
N SER A 74 1.09 16.23 5.02
CA SER A 74 0.90 14.79 4.90
C SER A 74 2.16 14.07 4.42
N ILE A 75 2.86 14.65 3.44
CA ILE A 75 4.13 14.12 2.95
C ILE A 75 5.18 14.15 4.06
N ASP A 76 5.38 15.30 4.70
CA ASP A 76 6.36 15.48 5.77
C ASP A 76 6.10 14.53 6.93
N ARG A 77 4.84 14.43 7.37
CA ARG A 77 4.45 13.52 8.45
C ARG A 77 4.81 12.07 8.11
N LEU A 78 4.51 11.62 6.90
CA LEU A 78 4.77 10.24 6.49
C LEU A 78 6.27 9.95 6.31
N LEU A 79 7.03 10.90 5.74
CA LEU A 79 8.46 10.73 5.52
C LEU A 79 9.28 10.80 6.82
N TYR A 80 8.89 11.66 7.75
CA TYR A 80 9.66 11.89 8.99
C TYR A 80 9.18 11.07 10.20
N ASP A 81 8.06 10.34 10.10
CA ASP A 81 7.63 9.40 11.13
C ASP A 81 8.48 8.12 11.11
N LYS A 82 9.53 8.11 11.94
CA LYS A 82 10.47 6.97 12.06
C LYS A 82 9.77 5.69 12.55
N GLU A 83 8.78 5.80 13.42
CA GLU A 83 8.09 4.63 13.98
C GLU A 83 7.21 3.97 12.92
N LEU A 84 6.43 4.78 12.18
CA LEU A 84 5.67 4.34 11.02
C LEU A 84 6.57 3.62 10.01
N ASN A 85 7.67 4.24 9.60
CA ASN A 85 8.57 3.68 8.60
C ASN A 85 9.18 2.35 9.06
N GLN A 86 9.54 2.23 10.35
CA GLN A 86 9.98 0.94 10.91
C GLN A 86 8.87 -0.11 10.90
N ARG A 87 7.63 0.25 11.23
CA ARG A 87 6.49 -0.67 11.19
C ARG A 87 6.20 -1.16 9.76
N LEU A 88 6.25 -0.26 8.78
CA LEU A 88 6.08 -0.59 7.36
C LEU A 88 7.18 -1.54 6.87
N LEU A 89 8.45 -1.28 7.21
CA LEU A 89 9.56 -2.17 6.85
C LEU A 89 9.44 -3.55 7.48
N ARG A 90 8.97 -3.66 8.74
CA ARG A 90 8.70 -4.95 9.39
C ARG A 90 7.58 -5.71 8.68
N ALA A 91 6.49 -5.01 8.31
CA ALA A 91 5.38 -5.61 7.57
C ALA A 91 5.83 -6.09 6.18
N SER A 92 6.60 -5.27 5.46
CA SER A 92 7.20 -5.58 4.16
C SER A 92 8.04 -6.86 4.23
N LYS A 93 8.97 -6.96 5.19
CA LYS A 93 9.79 -8.17 5.38
C LYS A 93 8.92 -9.42 5.56
N ARG A 94 7.88 -9.34 6.39
CA ARG A 94 6.94 -10.46 6.60
C ARG A 94 6.19 -10.85 5.33
N ILE A 95 5.79 -9.88 4.52
CA ILE A 95 5.09 -10.14 3.25
C ILE A 95 6.05 -10.79 2.24
N LEU A 96 7.25 -10.24 2.06
CA LEU A 96 8.21 -10.70 1.05
C LEU A 96 8.84 -12.06 1.38
N GLN A 97 8.86 -12.46 2.65
CA GLN A 97 9.40 -13.74 3.11
C GLN A 97 8.34 -14.85 3.20
N THR A 98 7.10 -14.57 2.78
CA THR A 98 5.99 -15.52 2.91
C THR A 98 6.04 -16.59 1.82
N ASP A 99 5.97 -17.86 2.22
CA ASP A 99 5.80 -19.04 1.37
C ASP A 99 4.32 -19.45 1.25
N LYS A 100 3.39 -18.62 1.76
CA LYS A 100 1.97 -18.97 1.88
C LYS A 100 1.29 -19.30 0.55
N HIS A 101 1.84 -18.86 -0.57
CA HIS A 101 1.35 -19.23 -1.90
C HIS A 101 1.50 -20.74 -2.16
N GLU A 102 2.61 -21.35 -1.74
CA GLU A 102 2.85 -22.80 -1.84
C GLU A 102 1.83 -23.56 -0.98
N ILE A 103 1.60 -23.10 0.26
CA ILE A 103 0.58 -23.69 1.15
C ILE A 103 -0.81 -23.64 0.51
N VAL A 104 -1.16 -22.54 -0.17
CA VAL A 104 -2.44 -22.42 -0.87
C VAL A 104 -2.52 -23.40 -2.05
N CYS A 105 -1.43 -23.56 -2.82
CA CYS A 105 -1.37 -24.55 -3.88
C CYS A 105 -1.58 -25.98 -3.33
N ASP A 106 -0.84 -26.37 -2.29
CA ASP A 106 -0.99 -27.68 -1.65
C ASP A 106 -2.42 -27.93 -1.14
N MET A 107 -3.07 -26.89 -0.60
CA MET A 107 -4.45 -26.99 -0.14
C MET A 107 -5.44 -27.20 -1.29
N ILE A 108 -5.24 -26.50 -2.41
CA ILE A 108 -6.07 -26.66 -3.61
C ILE A 108 -5.91 -28.08 -4.16
N GLU A 109 -4.67 -28.58 -4.26
CA GLU A 109 -4.38 -29.94 -4.73
C GLU A 109 -5.07 -31.00 -3.85
N LYS A 110 -4.99 -30.87 -2.53
CA LYS A 110 -5.69 -31.76 -1.59
C LYS A 110 -7.21 -31.74 -1.76
N ILE A 111 -7.81 -30.59 -2.07
CA ILE A 111 -9.26 -30.52 -2.31
C ILE A 111 -9.60 -31.29 -3.59
N LEU A 112 -8.80 -31.15 -4.64
CA LEU A 112 -8.99 -31.83 -5.92
C LEU A 112 -8.83 -33.35 -5.81
N GLU A 113 -7.88 -33.83 -5.00
CA GLU A 113 -7.66 -35.27 -4.78
C GLU A 113 -8.77 -35.93 -3.94
N ASN A 114 -9.53 -35.15 -3.17
CA ASN A 114 -10.62 -35.64 -2.30
C ASN A 114 -12.02 -35.41 -2.91
N CYS A 115 -12.10 -34.98 -4.16
CA CYS A 115 -13.32 -34.86 -4.95
C CYS A 115 -13.46 -36.05 -5.90
#